data_AF-Q27SN9-F1
#
_entry.id   AF-Q27SN9-F1
#
_cell.length_a   1.000
_cell.length_b   1.000
_cell.length_c   1.000
_cell.angle_alpha   90.00
_cell.angle_beta   90.00
_cell.angle_gamma   90.00
#
_symmetry.space_group_name_H-M   'P 1'
#
loop_
_entity.id
_entity.type
_entity.pdbx_description
1 polymer ?
#
loop_
_entity_poly.entity_id
_entity_poly.type
_entity_poly.pdbx_seq_one_letter_code
_entity_poly.pdbx_strand_id
1 'polypeptide(L)'
;WLGSIFFLGNLLGALLTGPLSDKFGRRKVVLINSISYGVVAFLFLFVQSLGELYFLRFIYGFVYGITLPISTTFYSEITPQKMRGKGVVTINSAIPVGLATGVIMAAIVLND
;
A
#
# COMPACT_ATOMS: atom_id res chain seq x y z
N TRP A 1 -6.13 9.60 -17.22
CA TRP A 1 -4.87 8.93 -17.61
C TRP A 1 -3.97 8.62 -16.41
N LEU A 2 -3.46 9.61 -15.65
CA LEU A 2 -2.61 9.38 -14.45
C LEU A 2 -3.27 8.52 -13.36
N GLY A 3 -4.55 8.77 -13.04
CA GLY A 3 -5.30 7.94 -12.09
C GLY A 3 -5.52 6.51 -12.60
N SER A 4 -5.76 6.35 -13.90
CA SER A 4 -6.07 5.05 -14.53
C SER A 4 -4.90 4.07 -14.44
N ILE A 5 -3.66 4.53 -14.64
CA ILE A 5 -2.47 3.65 -14.59
C ILE A 5 -2.18 3.17 -13.17
N PHE A 6 -2.47 4.01 -12.16
CA PHE A 6 -2.40 3.62 -10.76
C PHE A 6 -3.39 2.49 -10.46
N PHE A 7 -4.65 2.63 -10.90
CA PHE A 7 -5.66 1.60 -10.69
C PHE A 7 -5.33 0.30 -11.43
N LEU A 8 -4.73 0.39 -12.61
CA LEU A 8 -4.24 -0.78 -13.34
C LEU A 8 -3.16 -1.54 -12.55
N GLY A 9 -2.16 -0.82 -12.02
CA GLY A 9 -1.15 -1.41 -11.15
C GLY A 9 -1.76 -2.02 -9.89
N ASN A 10 -2.67 -1.29 -9.24
CA ASN A 10 -3.38 -1.71 -8.04
C ASN A 10 -4.16 -3.02 -8.24
N LEU A 11 -4.86 -3.14 -9.37
CA LEU A 11 -5.57 -4.37 -9.73
C LEU A 11 -4.61 -5.56 -9.81
N LEU A 12 -3.49 -5.40 -10.53
CA LEU A 12 -2.50 -6.45 -10.71
C LEU A 12 -1.83 -6.86 -9.38
N GLY A 13 -1.49 -5.88 -8.55
CA GLY A 13 -0.93 -6.13 -7.21
C GLY A 13 -1.89 -6.90 -6.31
N ALA A 14 -3.16 -6.49 -6.28
CA ALA A 14 -4.19 -7.18 -5.49
C ALA A 14 -4.38 -8.64 -5.94
N LEU A 15 -4.42 -8.90 -7.25
CA LEU A 15 -4.56 -10.25 -7.81
C LEU A 15 -3.37 -11.15 -7.44
N LEU A 16 -2.15 -10.60 -7.47
CA LEU A 16 -0.94 -11.37 -7.17
C LEU A 16 -0.70 -11.58 -5.67
N THR A 17 -1.41 -10.85 -4.80
CA THR A 17 -1.20 -10.94 -3.36
C THR A 17 -1.44 -12.34 -2.80
N GLY A 18 -2.50 -13.02 -3.24
CA GLY A 18 -2.82 -14.38 -2.78
C GLY A 18 -1.68 -15.37 -3.07
N PRO A 19 -1.31 -15.58 -4.35
CA PRO A 19 -0.20 -16.46 -4.72
C PRO A 19 1.14 -16.08 -4.07
N LEU A 20 1.47 -14.78 -3.96
CA LEU A 20 2.69 -14.35 -3.27
C LEU A 20 2.66 -14.69 -1.78
N SER A 21 1.53 -14.40 -1.12
CA SER A 21 1.29 -14.69 0.30
C SER A 21 1.46 -16.17 0.59
N ASP A 22 0.86 -17.03 -0.24
CA ASP A 22 0.85 -18.47 -0.03
C ASP A 22 2.21 -19.10 -0.30
N LYS A 23 2.96 -18.59 -1.29
CA LYS A 23 4.29 -19.12 -1.65
C LYS A 23 5.40 -18.65 -0.71
N PHE A 24 5.43 -17.38 -0.35
CA PHE A 24 6.54 -16.80 0.44
C PHE A 24 6.24 -16.69 1.93
N GLY A 25 4.97 -16.88 2.32
CA GLY A 25 4.49 -16.71 3.67
C GLY A 25 4.13 -15.25 3.98
N ARG A 26 2.99 -15.06 4.65
CA ARG A 26 2.37 -13.74 4.90
C ARG A 26 3.32 -12.73 5.53
N ARG A 27 4.05 -13.10 6.58
CA ARG A 27 4.99 -12.20 7.29
C ARG A 27 6.08 -11.64 6.37
N LYS A 28 6.67 -12.46 5.50
CA LYS A 28 7.73 -12.03 4.58
C LYS A 28 7.17 -11.08 3.53
N VAL A 29 5.98 -11.38 2.99
CA VAL A 29 5.33 -10.52 2.01
C VAL A 29 4.96 -9.16 2.60
N VAL A 30 4.48 -9.10 3.84
CA VAL A 30 4.26 -7.82 4.54
C VAL A 30 5.55 -7.00 4.61
N LEU A 31 6.65 -7.59 5.06
CA LEU A 31 7.93 -6.88 5.19
C LEU A 31 8.47 -6.38 3.84
N ILE A 32 8.48 -7.25 2.83
CA ILE A 32 8.94 -6.90 1.47
C ILE A 32 8.06 -5.77 0.91
N ASN A 33 6.75 -5.86 1.08
CA ASN A 33 5.80 -4.86 0.62
C ASN A 33 6.03 -3.50 1.31
N SER A 34 6.20 -3.48 2.63
CA SER A 34 6.50 -2.26 3.39
C SER A 34 7.80 -1.59 2.93
N ILE A 35 8.86 -2.36 2.71
CA ILE A 35 10.14 -1.83 2.19
C ILE A 35 9.95 -1.29 0.78
N SER A 36 9.27 -2.05 -0.09
CA SER A 36 8.99 -1.64 -1.47
C SER A 36 8.20 -0.34 -1.53
N TYR A 37 7.23 -0.16 -0.63
CA TYR A 37 6.43 1.05 -0.53
C TYR A 37 7.28 2.27 -0.19
N GLY A 38 8.18 2.14 0.79
CA GLY A 38 9.12 3.20 1.16
C GLY A 38 10.10 3.55 0.04
N VAL A 39 10.65 2.54 -0.63
CA VAL A 39 11.58 2.73 -1.77
C VAL A 39 10.88 3.46 -2.91
N VAL A 40 9.68 3.04 -3.30
CA VAL A 40 8.93 3.68 -4.39
C VAL A 40 8.56 5.11 -4.01
N ALA A 41 8.13 5.36 -2.77
CA ALA A 41 7.86 6.71 -2.26
C ALA A 41 9.10 7.61 -2.32
N PHE A 42 10.28 7.08 -1.99
CA PHE A 42 11.55 7.82 -2.09
C PHE A 42 11.93 8.11 -3.55
N LEU A 43 11.73 7.16 -4.46
CA LEU A 43 12.01 7.34 -5.89
C LEU A 43 11.18 8.46 -6.54
N PHE A 44 9.99 8.77 -6.02
CA PHE A 44 9.20 9.91 -6.49
C PHE A 44 9.93 11.25 -6.36
N LEU A 45 10.88 11.40 -5.43
CA LEU A 45 11.66 12.62 -5.25
C LEU A 45 12.59 12.93 -6.44
N PHE A 46 12.95 11.92 -7.23
CA PHE A 46 13.91 12.05 -8.34
C PHE A 46 13.24 12.12 -9.71
N VAL A 47 11.91 12.16 -9.77
CA VAL A 47 11.17 12.18 -11.03
C VAL A 47 11.35 13.52 -11.72
N GLN A 48 11.86 13.48 -12.95
CA GLN A 48 12.09 14.68 -13.76
C GLN A 48 11.29 14.68 -15.07
N SER A 49 10.74 13.53 -15.47
CA SER A 49 9.96 13.40 -16.70
C SER A 49 8.56 12.81 -16.47
N LEU A 50 7.63 13.11 -17.38
CA LEU A 50 6.29 12.53 -17.36
C LEU A 50 6.32 10.99 -17.51
N GLY A 51 7.25 10.46 -18.31
CA GLY A 51 7.39 9.01 -18.51
C GLY A 51 7.76 8.27 -17.22
N GLU A 52 8.74 8.78 -16.48
CA GLU A 52 9.14 8.27 -15.17
C GLU A 52 7.99 8.36 -14.15
N LEU A 53 7.25 9.47 -14.18
CA LEU A 53 6.09 9.65 -13.31
C LEU A 53 5.04 8.56 -13.56
N TYR A 54 4.70 8.28 -14.83
CA TYR A 54 3.75 7.22 -15.17
C TYR A 54 4.23 5.83 -14.72
N PHE A 55 5.51 5.53 -14.94
CA PHE A 55 6.10 4.25 -14.56
C PHE A 55 6.09 4.04 -13.04
N LEU A 56 6.56 5.04 -12.27
CA LEU A 56 6.52 4.98 -10.81
C LEU A 56 5.10 4.96 -10.28
N ARG A 57 4.14 5.61 -10.95
CA ARG A 57 2.73 5.56 -10.54
C ARG A 57 2.10 4.18 -10.73
N PHE A 58 2.45 3.50 -11.81
CA PHE A 58 2.04 2.11 -12.03
C PHE A 58 2.63 1.20 -10.93
N ILE A 59 3.94 1.31 -10.67
CA ILE A 59 4.60 0.52 -9.62
C ILE A 59 4.00 0.82 -8.24
N TYR A 60 3.78 2.10 -7.93
CA TYR A 60 3.16 2.50 -6.67
C TYR A 60 1.75 1.92 -6.53
N GLY A 61 0.96 1.92 -7.61
CA GLY A 61 -0.31 1.23 -7.66
C GLY A 61 -0.17 -0.25 -7.33
N PHE A 62 0.79 -0.93 -7.96
CA PHE A 62 1.05 -2.34 -7.71
C PHE A 62 1.38 -2.67 -6.25
N VAL A 63 2.31 -1.92 -5.64
CA VAL A 63 2.66 -2.12 -4.22
C VAL A 63 1.47 -1.76 -3.31
N TYR A 64 0.75 -0.69 -3.61
CA TYR A 64 -0.46 -0.32 -2.87
C TYR A 64 -1.52 -1.43 -2.91
N GLY A 65 -1.72 -2.07 -4.06
CA GLY A 65 -2.68 -3.16 -4.24
C GLY A 65 -2.34 -4.41 -3.45
N ILE A 66 -1.07 -4.65 -3.15
CA ILE A 66 -0.65 -5.75 -2.28
C ILE A 66 -0.92 -5.43 -0.81
N THR A 67 -0.74 -4.17 -0.42
CA THR A 67 -0.70 -3.72 0.98
C THR A 67 -1.98 -4.04 1.75
N LEU A 68 -3.15 -3.73 1.19
CA LEU A 68 -4.43 -3.94 1.87
C LEU A 68 -4.76 -5.43 2.12
N PRO A 69 -4.76 -6.31 1.08
CA PRO A 69 -5.05 -7.72 1.26
C PRO A 69 -4.01 -8.43 2.14
N ILE A 70 -2.72 -8.14 2.01
CA ILE A 70 -1.70 -8.82 2.84
C ILE A 70 -1.81 -8.42 4.31
N SER A 71 -2.07 -7.14 4.60
CA SER A 71 -2.13 -6.63 5.97
C SER A 71 -3.35 -7.16 6.71
N THR A 72 -4.52 -7.14 6.07
CA THR A 72 -5.76 -7.69 6.65
C THR A 72 -5.64 -9.19 6.91
N THR A 73 -5.08 -9.92 5.94
CA THR A 73 -4.88 -11.36 5.99
C THR A 73 -3.89 -11.75 7.09
N PHE A 74 -2.73 -11.09 7.16
CA PHE A 74 -1.74 -11.31 8.22
C PHE A 74 -2.28 -10.96 9.61
N TYR A 75 -2.98 -9.83 9.75
CA TYR A 75 -3.56 -9.42 11.03
C TYR A 75 -4.62 -10.41 11.54
N SER A 76 -5.42 -10.97 10.63
CA SER A 76 -6.44 -11.97 10.98
C SER A 76 -5.84 -13.29 11.52
N GLU A 77 -4.62 -13.64 11.13
CA GLU A 77 -3.93 -14.85 11.62
C GLU A 77 -3.39 -14.68 13.03
N ILE A 78 -2.80 -13.52 13.31
CA ILE A 78 -2.22 -13.22 14.63
C ILE A 78 -3.29 -12.86 15.66
N THR A 79 -4.51 -12.53 15.22
CA THR A 79 -5.61 -12.14 16.12
C THR A 79 -6.42 -13.36 16.59
N PRO A 80 -6.69 -13.51 17.90
CA PRO A 80 -7.54 -14.57 18.44
C PRO A 80 -8.93 -14.57 17.79
N GLN A 81 -9.50 -15.76 17.54
CA GLN A 81 -10.75 -15.93 16.81
C GLN A 81 -11.93 -15.09 17.35
N LYS A 82 -12.02 -14.92 18.68
CA LYS A 82 -13.03 -14.09 19.35
C LYS A 82 -12.93 -12.58 19.05
N MET A 83 -11.75 -12.10 18.65
CA MET A 83 -11.47 -10.68 18.44
C MET A 83 -11.13 -10.33 16.99
N ARG A 84 -11.12 -11.30 16.07
CA ARG A 84 -10.77 -11.09 14.64
C ARG A 84 -11.54 -9.94 14.01
N GLY A 85 -12.86 -9.87 14.23
CA GLY A 85 -13.68 -8.77 13.70
C GLY A 85 -13.25 -7.40 14.20
N LYS A 86 -13.04 -7.24 15.51
CA LYS A 86 -12.53 -5.99 16.10
C LYS A 86 -11.14 -5.64 15.57
N GLY A 87 -10.26 -6.63 15.48
CA GLY A 87 -8.90 -6.47 14.99
C GLY A 87 -8.82 -5.97 13.54
N VAL A 88 -9.60 -6.58 12.65
CA VAL A 88 -9.67 -6.17 11.24
C VAL A 88 -10.27 -4.76 11.10
N VAL A 89 -11.26 -4.41 11.93
CA VAL A 89 -11.80 -3.04 11.94
C VAL A 89 -10.73 -2.05 12.38
N THR A 90 -10.00 -2.32 13.46
CA THR A 90 -8.93 -1.43 13.97
C THR A 90 -7.86 -1.15 12.92
N ILE A 91 -7.39 -2.17 12.19
CA ILE A 91 -6.37 -1.95 11.15
C ILE A 91 -6.92 -1.18 9.95
N ASN A 92 -8.19 -1.39 9.57
CA ASN A 92 -8.82 -0.61 8.50
C ASN A 92 -9.08 0.84 8.92
N SER A 93 -9.37 1.09 10.21
CA SER A 93 -9.51 2.45 10.75
C SER A 93 -8.21 3.26 10.70
N ALA A 94 -7.05 2.61 10.58
CA ALA A 94 -5.78 3.32 10.41
C ALA A 94 -5.67 4.03 9.05
N ILE A 95 -6.35 3.54 8.01
CA ILE A 95 -6.32 4.13 6.66
C ILE A 95 -6.86 5.58 6.64
N PRO A 96 -8.10 5.87 7.11
CA PRO A 96 -8.61 7.23 7.11
C PRO A 96 -7.80 8.17 8.00
N VAL A 97 -7.26 7.67 9.12
CA VAL A 97 -6.37 8.45 10.00
C VAL A 97 -5.08 8.84 9.26
N GLY A 98 -4.46 7.88 8.56
CA GLY A 98 -3.28 8.12 7.74
C GLY A 98 -3.54 9.10 6.60
N LEU A 99 -4.68 8.99 5.93
CA LEU A 99 -5.07 9.93 4.87
C LEU A 99 -5.27 11.35 5.41
N ALA A 100 -5.98 11.51 6.53
CA ALA A 100 -6.21 12.82 7.15
C ALA A 100 -4.89 13.48 7.56
N THR A 101 -4.03 12.75 8.27
CA THR A 101 -2.72 13.27 8.72
C THR A 101 -1.80 13.58 7.54
N GLY A 102 -1.79 12.74 6.50
CA GLY A 102 -1.00 12.96 5.28
C GLY A 102 -1.43 14.21 4.50
N VAL A 103 -2.74 14.44 4.35
CA VAL A 103 -3.25 15.66 3.69
C VAL A 103 -2.88 16.91 4.48
N ILE A 104 -2.97 16.87 5.81
CA ILE A 104 -2.57 17.99 6.67
C ILE A 104 -1.08 18.29 6.52
N MET A 105 -0.22 17.26 6.58
CA MET A 105 1.22 17.44 6.39
C MET A 105 1.55 18.01 4.99
N ALA A 106 0.93 17.48 3.94
CA ALA A 106 1.12 17.99 2.59
C ALA A 106 0.66 19.45 2.47
N ALA A 107 -0.47 19.81 3.10
CA ALA A 107 -0.95 21.18 3.11
C ALA A 107 0.02 22.12 3.81
N ILE A 108 0.65 21.72 4.92
CA ILE A 108 1.65 22.53 5.62
C ILE A 108 2.90 22.72 4.74
N VAL A 109 3.43 21.64 4.17
CA VAL A 109 4.67 21.69 3.37
C VAL A 109 4.51 22.46 2.05
N LEU A 110 3.32 22.45 1.46
CA LEU A 110 3.04 23.13 0.18
C LEU A 110 2.60 24.59 0.33
N ASN A 111 2.25 25.04 1.54
CA ASN A 111 1.86 26.44 1.81
C ASN A 111 3.06 27.32 2.22
N ASP A 112 4.22 26.73 2.44
CA ASP A 112 5.52 27.42 2.57
C ASP A 112 6.18 27.59 1.18
#